data_AF-A0A524HQJ3-F1
#
_entry.id   AF-A0A524HQJ3-F1
#
_cell.length_a   1.000
_cell.length_b   1.000
_cell.length_c   1.000
_cell.angle_alpha   90.00
_cell.angle_beta   90.00
_cell.angle_gamma   90.00
#
_symmetry.space_group_name_H-M   'P 1'
#
loop_
_entity.id
_entity.type
_entity.pdbx_description
1 polymer ?
#
loop_
_entity_poly.entity_id
_entity_poly.type
_entity_poly.pdbx_seq_one_letter_code
_entity_poly.pdbx_strand_id
1 'polypeptide(L)'
;MSDDSSANRDANFDHLKMPDMSLRGLSSHFGPGLILMMTGIGTSHLVTAPTAGGRYEFALLWCIPVAYILKYYGFEMAFRFTNATGKSMIEAYGTAWKKWPIWYVLITTLIQCAIGQAGQLIAAAAVLYYIFTEVGRLSLSLSMYGLILGIVCV
;
A
#
# COMPACT_ATOMS: atom_id res chain seq x y z
N MET A 1 16.93 -48.03 -5.22
CA MET A 1 16.35 -47.12 -6.24
C MET A 1 15.73 -45.84 -5.63
N SER A 2 15.87 -45.59 -4.33
CA SER A 2 15.26 -44.44 -3.62
C SER A 2 16.24 -43.30 -3.29
N ASP A 3 17.56 -43.54 -3.32
CA ASP A 3 18.55 -42.56 -2.84
C ASP A 3 18.88 -41.46 -3.86
N ASP A 4 18.88 -41.75 -5.17
CA ASP A 4 19.14 -40.75 -6.23
C ASP A 4 18.08 -39.64 -6.29
N SER A 5 16.86 -39.90 -5.79
CA SER A 5 15.79 -38.91 -5.71
C SER A 5 16.03 -37.85 -4.63
N SER A 6 16.79 -38.18 -3.58
CA SER A 6 17.04 -37.27 -2.44
C SER A 6 18.21 -36.35 -2.75
N ALA A 7 19.31 -36.90 -3.26
CA ALA A 7 20.50 -36.14 -3.67
C ALA A 7 20.20 -35.09 -4.76
N ASN A 8 19.29 -35.39 -5.69
CA ASN A 8 18.87 -34.43 -6.73
C ASN A 8 17.91 -33.34 -6.21
N ARG A 9 17.18 -33.59 -5.10
CA ARG A 9 16.37 -32.55 -4.43
C ARG A 9 17.27 -31.57 -3.69
N ASP A 10 18.28 -32.07 -2.97
CA ASP A 10 19.18 -31.24 -2.17
C ASP A 10 20.07 -30.34 -3.04
N ALA A 11 20.56 -30.84 -4.17
CA ALA A 11 21.30 -30.05 -5.16
C ALA A 11 20.50 -28.87 -5.76
N ASN A 12 19.15 -28.96 -5.73
CA ASN A 12 18.28 -27.91 -6.25
C ASN A 12 18.07 -26.77 -5.23
N PHE A 13 18.37 -26.99 -3.94
CA PHE A 13 18.21 -26.01 -2.88
C PHE A 13 19.51 -25.25 -2.53
N ASP A 14 20.67 -25.68 -3.03
CA ASP A 14 21.97 -25.03 -2.78
C ASP A 14 22.08 -23.58 -3.30
N HIS A 15 21.24 -23.20 -4.27
CA HIS A 15 21.19 -21.83 -4.79
C HIS A 15 20.32 -20.88 -3.95
N LEU A 16 19.57 -21.41 -2.96
CA LEU A 16 18.73 -20.61 -2.07
C LEU A 16 19.59 -19.98 -0.98
N LYS A 17 20.13 -18.80 -1.29
CA LYS A 17 20.81 -17.96 -0.33
C LYS A 17 19.81 -17.54 0.76
N MET A 18 19.93 -18.15 1.95
CA MET A 18 19.06 -17.82 3.08
C MET A 18 19.23 -16.32 3.42
N PRO A 19 18.11 -15.58 3.59
CA PRO A 19 18.19 -14.18 3.96
C PRO A 19 18.89 -14.06 5.32
N ASP A 20 19.92 -13.22 5.35
CA ASP A 20 20.72 -12.99 6.53
C ASP A 20 19.85 -12.26 7.57
N MET A 21 19.44 -12.97 8.64
CA MET A 21 18.56 -12.42 9.69
C MET A 21 19.28 -11.43 10.62
N SER A 22 20.51 -11.05 10.29
CA SER A 22 21.21 -9.91 10.90
C SER A 22 20.38 -8.63 10.74
N LEU A 23 20.34 -7.78 11.78
CA LEU A 23 19.67 -6.47 11.75
C LEU A 23 20.10 -5.63 10.53
N ARG A 24 21.34 -5.80 10.08
CA ARG A 24 21.91 -5.11 8.91
C ARG A 24 21.40 -5.71 7.58
N GLY A 25 21.24 -7.04 7.53
CA GLY A 25 20.62 -7.74 6.39
C GLY A 25 19.13 -7.42 6.27
N LEU A 26 18.41 -7.40 7.39
CA LEU A 26 16.99 -7.05 7.44
C LEU A 26 16.72 -5.60 7.01
N SER A 27 17.59 -4.65 7.37
CA SER A 27 17.49 -3.27 6.89
C SER A 27 17.64 -3.14 5.36
N SER A 28 18.43 -4.01 4.73
CA SER A 28 18.61 -4.00 3.27
C SER A 28 17.37 -4.49 2.52
N HIS A 29 16.48 -5.25 3.17
CA HIS A 29 15.25 -5.78 2.59
C HIS A 29 13.98 -5.07 3.08
N PHE A 30 14.13 -4.01 3.89
CA PHE A 30 13.01 -3.25 4.46
C PHE A 30 12.32 -2.32 3.45
N GLY A 31 13.03 -1.91 2.39
CA GLY A 31 12.56 -1.00 1.35
C GLY A 31 11.18 -1.32 0.76
N PRO A 32 10.94 -2.52 0.18
CA PRO A 32 9.65 -2.86 -0.40
C PRO A 32 8.50 -2.90 0.62
N GLY A 33 8.77 -3.32 1.86
CA GLY A 33 7.78 -3.29 2.93
C GLY A 33 7.39 -1.86 3.32
N LEU A 34 8.36 -0.95 3.38
CA LEU A 34 8.13 0.45 3.70
C LEU A 34 7.34 1.16 2.59
N ILE A 35 7.63 0.89 1.32
CA ILE A 35 6.87 1.43 0.19
C ILE A 35 5.40 0.98 0.28
N LEU A 36 5.16 -0.32 0.52
CA LEU A 36 3.79 -0.83 0.70
C LEU A 36 3.06 -0.19 1.88
N MET A 37 3.77 0.05 2.98
CA MET A 37 3.21 0.71 4.16
C MET A 37 2.82 2.17 3.88
N MET A 38 3.68 2.90 3.16
CA MET A 38 3.42 4.28 2.71
C MET A 38 2.21 4.36 1.79
N THR A 39 2.05 3.43 0.84
CA THR A 39 0.89 3.39 -0.06
C THR A 39 -0.41 2.99 0.68
N GLY A 40 -0.30 2.26 1.78
CA GLY A 40 -1.44 1.83 2.59
C GLY A 40 -2.06 2.92 3.47
N ILE A 41 -1.37 4.04 3.71
CA ILE A 41 -1.83 5.15 4.55
C ILE A 41 -2.16 6.35 3.66
N GLY A 42 -3.46 6.54 3.37
CA GLY A 42 -3.96 7.69 2.59
C GLY A 42 -4.48 8.86 3.44
N THR A 43 -4.79 9.98 2.78
CA THR A 43 -5.38 11.19 3.39
C THR A 43 -6.72 10.93 4.06
N SER A 44 -7.47 9.92 3.60
CA SER A 44 -8.72 9.48 4.22
C SER A 44 -8.53 9.09 5.69
N HIS A 45 -7.44 8.40 6.03
CA HIS A 45 -7.16 8.02 7.42
C HIS A 45 -6.81 9.22 8.29
N LEU A 46 -6.16 10.24 7.71
CA LEU A 46 -5.81 11.48 8.41
C LEU A 46 -7.02 12.34 8.77
N VAL A 47 -8.10 12.29 7.99
CA VAL A 47 -9.33 13.01 8.29
C VAL A 47 -10.30 12.17 9.12
N THR A 48 -10.41 10.86 8.82
CA THR A 48 -11.35 9.97 9.50
C THR A 48 -10.91 9.58 10.91
N ALA A 49 -9.62 9.40 11.18
CA ALA A 49 -9.16 9.01 12.53
C ALA A 49 -9.42 10.10 13.59
N PRO A 50 -9.10 11.39 13.35
CA PRO A 50 -9.42 12.45 14.31
C PRO A 50 -10.92 12.71 14.43
N THR A 51 -11.68 12.62 13.33
CA THR A 51 -13.14 12.81 13.38
C THR A 51 -13.84 11.68 14.12
N ALA A 52 -13.38 10.43 13.97
CA ALA A 52 -13.87 9.31 14.77
C ALA A 52 -13.47 9.46 16.25
N GLY A 53 -12.22 9.86 16.54
CA GLY A 53 -11.75 10.11 17.90
C GLY A 53 -12.48 11.26 18.59
N GLY A 54 -12.82 12.33 17.88
CA GLY A 54 -13.59 13.46 18.44
C GLY A 54 -15.08 13.16 18.64
N ARG A 55 -15.64 12.19 17.90
CA ARG A 55 -17.07 11.83 17.99
C ARG A 55 -17.33 10.68 18.97
N TYR A 56 -16.42 9.71 19.03
CA TYR A 56 -16.60 8.46 19.75
C TYR A 56 -15.52 8.22 20.81
N GLU A 57 -14.58 9.15 21.00
CA GLU A 57 -13.52 9.09 22.01
C GLU A 57 -12.80 7.73 22.00
N PHE A 58 -12.90 6.97 23.09
CA PHE A 58 -12.29 5.65 23.26
C PHE A 58 -13.22 4.48 22.85
N ALA A 59 -14.47 4.74 22.48
CA ALA A 59 -15.43 3.69 22.16
C ALA A 59 -15.05 2.88 20.90
N LEU A 60 -14.24 3.42 19.99
CA LEU A 60 -13.73 2.72 18.80
C LEU A 60 -12.33 2.12 18.97
N LEU A 61 -11.72 2.23 20.16
CA LEU A 61 -10.34 1.75 20.36
C LEU A 61 -10.22 0.24 20.10
N TRP A 62 -11.26 -0.53 20.41
CA TRP A 62 -11.31 -1.98 20.17
C TRP A 62 -11.31 -2.36 18.67
N CYS A 63 -11.71 -1.45 17.77
CA CYS A 63 -11.64 -1.70 16.33
C CYS A 63 -10.20 -1.76 15.82
N ILE A 64 -9.25 -1.11 16.49
CA ILE A 64 -7.83 -1.07 16.11
C ILE A 64 -7.20 -2.48 16.11
N PRO A 65 -7.22 -3.25 17.22
CA PRO A 65 -6.64 -4.59 17.23
C PRO A 65 -7.36 -5.54 16.25
N VAL A 66 -8.69 -5.44 16.13
CA VAL A 66 -9.47 -6.27 15.18
C VAL A 66 -9.04 -5.98 13.74
N ALA A 67 -8.97 -4.70 13.35
CA ALA A 67 -8.52 -4.30 12.03
C ALA A 67 -7.06 -4.71 11.78
N TYR A 68 -6.20 -4.65 12.79
CA TYR A 68 -4.81 -5.07 12.69
C TYR A 68 -4.66 -6.56 12.42
N ILE A 69 -5.40 -7.41 13.14
CA ILE A 69 -5.40 -8.86 12.92
C ILE A 69 -5.83 -9.19 11.49
N LEU A 70 -6.95 -8.63 11.04
CA LEU A 70 -7.46 -8.88 9.69
C LEU A 70 -6.47 -8.41 8.60
N LYS A 71 -5.88 -7.22 8.76
CA LYS A 71 -4.87 -6.72 7.83
C LYS A 71 -3.62 -7.61 7.84
N TYR A 72 -3.15 -7.99 9.02
CA TYR A 72 -1.96 -8.84 9.17
C TYR A 72 -2.12 -10.16 8.42
N TYR A 73 -3.21 -10.89 8.66
CA TYR A 73 -3.48 -12.15 7.96
C TYR A 73 -3.61 -11.97 6.44
N GLY A 74 -4.26 -10.90 5.99
CA GLY A 74 -4.37 -10.57 4.58
C GLY A 74 -3.01 -10.37 3.92
N PHE A 75 -2.14 -9.56 4.53
CA PHE A 75 -0.80 -9.29 4.03
C PHE A 75 0.13 -10.50 4.14
N GLU A 76 0.10 -11.25 5.24
CA GLU A 76 0.93 -12.44 5.44
C GLU A 76 0.65 -13.48 4.34
N MET A 77 -0.63 -13.76 4.05
CA MET A 77 -0.99 -14.69 2.97
C MET A 77 -0.52 -14.19 1.60
N ALA A 78 -0.63 -12.89 1.35
CA ALA A 78 -0.16 -12.25 0.12
C ALA A 78 1.36 -12.41 -0.07
N PHE A 79 2.16 -12.08 0.95
CA PHE A 79 3.61 -12.18 0.89
C PHE A 79 4.08 -13.64 0.82
N ARG A 80 3.45 -14.52 1.59
CA ARG A 80 3.78 -15.96 1.59
C ARG A 80 3.47 -16.59 0.23
N PHE A 81 2.40 -16.17 -0.43
CA PHE A 81 2.05 -16.61 -1.78
C PHE A 81 3.09 -16.16 -2.84
N THR A 82 3.49 -14.88 -2.83
CA THR A 82 4.51 -14.38 -3.77
C THR A 82 5.89 -15.01 -3.50
N ASN A 83 6.26 -15.22 -2.23
CA ASN A 83 7.53 -15.84 -1.87
C ASN A 83 7.59 -17.35 -2.23
N ALA A 84 6.49 -18.08 -2.07
CA ALA A 84 6.45 -19.52 -2.37
C ALA A 84 6.31 -19.82 -3.88
N THR A 85 5.62 -18.96 -4.63
CA THR A 85 5.30 -19.20 -6.05
C THR A 85 6.26 -18.48 -7.00
N GLY A 86 7.00 -17.48 -6.52
CA GLY A 86 7.85 -16.61 -7.33
C GLY A 86 7.09 -15.74 -8.35
N LYS A 87 5.76 -15.81 -8.34
CA LYS A 87 4.85 -15.08 -9.25
C LYS A 87 4.27 -13.88 -8.54
N SER A 88 4.12 -12.80 -9.30
CA SER A 88 3.37 -11.63 -8.83
C SER A 88 1.89 -12.00 -8.60
N MET A 89 1.21 -11.31 -7.69
CA MET A 89 -0.24 -11.54 -7.49
C MET A 89 -1.02 -11.38 -8.80
N ILE A 90 -0.60 -10.47 -9.68
CA ILE A 90 -1.27 -10.23 -10.96
C ILE A 90 -1.11 -11.42 -11.93
N GLU A 91 0.02 -12.12 -11.92
CA GLU A 91 0.22 -13.35 -12.70
C GLU A 91 -0.58 -14.53 -12.15
N ALA A 92 -0.76 -14.60 -10.83
CA ALA A 92 -1.64 -15.58 -10.22
C ALA A 92 -3.11 -15.37 -10.63
N TYR A 93 -3.57 -14.11 -10.66
CA TYR A 93 -4.88 -13.76 -11.20
C TYR A 93 -5.02 -14.10 -12.70
N GLY A 94 -3.92 -14.11 -13.45
CA GLY A 94 -3.88 -14.57 -14.85
C GLY A 94 -3.92 -16.07 -15.05
N THR A 95 -3.66 -16.86 -14.01
CA THR A 95 -3.76 -18.33 -14.04
C THR A 95 -5.20 -18.81 -13.80
N ALA A 96 -6.09 -17.93 -13.33
CA ALA A 96 -7.50 -18.22 -13.13
C ALA A 96 -8.28 -18.24 -14.45
N TRP A 97 -9.31 -19.11 -14.51
CA TRP A 97 -10.14 -19.32 -15.69
C TRP A 97 -10.71 -17.99 -16.23
N LYS A 98 -10.58 -17.78 -17.56
CA LYS A 98 -11.11 -16.62 -18.32
C LYS A 98 -10.45 -15.24 -18.11
N LYS A 99 -9.34 -15.09 -17.37
CA LYS A 99 -8.62 -13.79 -17.20
C LYS A 99 -9.50 -12.62 -16.69
N TRP A 100 -10.70 -12.90 -16.21
CA TRP A 100 -11.65 -11.92 -15.68
C TRP A 100 -11.12 -11.20 -14.42
N PRO A 101 -10.38 -11.87 -13.52
CA PRO A 101 -9.77 -11.20 -12.37
C PRO A 101 -8.76 -10.12 -12.74
N ILE A 102 -8.04 -10.28 -13.86
CA ILE A 102 -7.11 -9.23 -14.35
C ILE A 102 -7.87 -7.98 -14.74
N TRP A 103 -8.96 -8.12 -15.51
CA TRP A 103 -9.78 -6.98 -15.92
C TRP A 103 -10.44 -6.30 -14.72
N TYR A 104 -10.90 -7.07 -13.74
CA TYR A 104 -11.44 -6.53 -12.50
C TYR A 104 -10.40 -5.74 -11.71
N VAL A 105 -9.20 -6.29 -11.50
CA VAL A 105 -8.11 -5.61 -10.80
C VAL A 105 -7.67 -4.36 -11.56
N LEU A 106 -7.58 -4.42 -12.90
CA LEU A 106 -7.19 -3.28 -13.72
C LEU A 106 -8.20 -2.14 -13.66
N ILE A 107 -9.49 -2.43 -13.79
CA ILE A 107 -10.56 -1.42 -13.69
C ILE A 107 -10.60 -0.81 -12.29
N THR A 108 -10.57 -1.65 -11.24
CA THR A 108 -10.59 -1.16 -9.85
C THR A 108 -9.34 -0.34 -9.52
N THR A 109 -8.18 -0.74 -10.03
CA THR A 109 -6.93 0.04 -9.87
C THR A 109 -7.01 1.38 -10.58
N LEU A 110 -7.53 1.43 -11.81
CA LEU A 110 -7.70 2.70 -12.54
C LEU A 110 -8.64 3.65 -11.82
N ILE A 111 -9.79 3.15 -11.37
CA ILE A 111 -10.76 3.93 -10.59
C ILE A 111 -10.12 4.41 -9.28
N GLN A 112 -9.43 3.51 -8.56
CA GLN A 112 -8.76 3.84 -7.30
C GLN A 112 -7.65 4.88 -7.50
N CYS A 113 -6.90 4.80 -8.60
CA CYS A 113 -5.86 5.76 -8.93
C CYS A 113 -6.47 7.13 -9.22
N ALA A 114 -7.53 7.20 -10.04
CA ALA A 114 -8.21 8.46 -10.35
C ALA A 114 -8.80 9.13 -9.10
N ILE A 115 -9.56 8.38 -8.29
CA ILE A 115 -10.18 8.90 -7.07
C ILE A 115 -9.11 9.21 -6.01
N GLY A 116 -8.12 8.34 -5.88
CA GLY A 116 -7.02 8.49 -4.92
C GLY A 116 -6.17 9.72 -5.20
N GLN A 117 -5.83 9.98 -6.46
CA GLN A 117 -5.11 11.20 -6.85
C GLN A 117 -5.96 12.44 -6.65
N ALA A 118 -7.23 12.43 -7.07
CA ALA A 118 -8.13 13.56 -6.86
C ALA A 118 -8.26 13.94 -5.37
N GLY A 119 -8.42 12.94 -4.49
CA GLY A 119 -8.51 13.17 -3.04
C GLY A 119 -7.22 13.72 -2.43
N GLN A 120 -6.05 13.24 -2.87
CA GLN A 120 -4.75 13.75 -2.41
C GLN A 120 -4.49 15.19 -2.91
N LEU A 121 -4.83 15.49 -4.16
CA LEU A 121 -4.72 16.82 -4.75
C LEU A 121 -5.59 17.85 -4.01
N ILE A 122 -6.85 17.50 -3.72
CA ILE A 122 -7.76 18.39 -2.97
C ILE A 122 -7.23 18.64 -1.55
N ALA A 123 -6.76 17.60 -0.86
CA ALA A 123 -6.19 17.74 0.48
C ALA A 123 -4.93 18.63 0.47
N ALA A 124 -4.01 18.41 -0.48
CA ALA A 124 -2.81 19.24 -0.64
C ALA A 124 -3.18 20.70 -0.96
N ALA A 125 -4.16 20.93 -1.84
CA ALA A 125 -4.64 22.26 -2.17
C ALA A 125 -5.30 22.96 -0.98
N ALA A 126 -6.07 22.24 -0.16
CA ALA A 126 -6.70 22.79 1.04
C ALA A 126 -5.66 23.24 2.07
N VAL A 127 -4.61 22.42 2.30
CA VAL A 127 -3.52 22.78 3.22
C VAL A 127 -2.73 23.96 2.69
N LEU A 128 -2.40 23.99 1.40
CA LEU A 128 -1.64 25.09 0.80
C LEU A 128 -2.44 26.39 0.82
N TYR A 129 -3.74 26.35 0.53
CA TYR A 129 -4.64 27.50 0.65
C TYR A 129 -4.63 28.04 2.09
N TYR A 130 -4.78 27.18 3.09
CA TYR A 130 -4.77 27.59 4.49
C TYR A 130 -3.45 28.29 4.87
N ILE A 131 -2.31 27.74 4.46
CA ILE A 131 -0.99 28.35 4.73
C ILE A 131 -0.85 29.71 4.03
N PHE A 132 -1.20 29.82 2.75
CA PHE A 132 -0.98 31.07 2.00
C PHE A 132 -2.00 32.17 2.30
N THR A 133 -3.25 31.83 2.63
CA THR A 133 -4.28 32.80 3.02
C THR A 133 -4.11 33.26 4.46
N GLU A 134 -3.95 32.36 5.43
CA GLU A 134 -3.89 32.75 6.85
C GLU A 134 -2.50 33.23 7.28
N VAL A 135 -1.42 32.63 6.79
CA VAL A 135 -0.05 33.00 7.17
C VAL A 135 0.57 33.99 6.17
N GLY A 136 0.29 33.83 4.88
CA GLY A 136 0.91 34.61 3.80
C GLY A 136 0.19 35.89 3.38
N ARG A 137 -1.06 36.13 3.82
CA ARG A 137 -1.91 37.28 3.40
C ARG A 137 -2.06 37.45 1.87
N LEU A 138 -1.87 36.38 1.08
CA LEU A 138 -2.12 36.37 -0.37
C LEU A 138 -3.50 35.80 -0.65
N SER A 139 -4.44 36.66 -1.02
CA SER A 139 -5.83 36.32 -1.35
C SER A 139 -5.96 35.84 -2.80
N LEU A 140 -5.33 34.72 -3.14
CA LEU A 140 -5.57 34.02 -4.41
C LEU A 140 -6.74 33.04 -4.27
N SER A 141 -7.55 32.92 -5.34
CA SER A 141 -8.72 32.04 -5.38
C SER A 141 -8.34 30.56 -5.20
N LEU A 142 -9.15 29.81 -4.46
CA LEU A 142 -8.99 28.37 -4.20
C LEU A 142 -8.82 27.55 -5.49
N SER A 143 -9.51 27.96 -6.56
CA SER A 143 -9.41 27.36 -7.90
C SER A 143 -8.02 27.50 -8.54
N MET A 144 -7.30 28.59 -8.25
CA MET A 144 -5.97 28.84 -8.80
C MET A 144 -4.92 27.94 -8.14
N TYR A 145 -4.98 27.76 -6.81
CA TYR A 145 -4.10 26.84 -6.09
C TYR A 145 -4.33 25.38 -6.49
N GLY A 146 -5.59 24.99 -6.70
CA GLY A 146 -5.95 23.66 -7.20
C GLY A 146 -5.40 23.41 -8.62
N LEU A 147 -5.47 24.39 -9.51
CA LEU A 147 -4.90 24.29 -10.87
C LEU A 147 -3.36 24.24 -10.86
N ILE A 148 -2.71 25.09 -10.07
CA ILE A 148 -1.24 25.13 -9.98
C ILE A 148 -0.71 23.80 -9.43
N LEU A 149 -1.29 23.28 -8.35
CA LEU A 149 -0.89 21.97 -7.83
C LEU A 149 -1.26 20.84 -8.78
N GLY A 150 -2.40 20.93 -9.45
CA GLY A 150 -2.78 19.96 -10.49
C GLY A 150 -1.80 19.92 -11.66
N ILE A 151 -1.18 21.04 -12.02
CA ILE A 151 -0.15 21.12 -13.08
C ILE A 151 1.23 20.69 -12.56
N VAL A 152 1.57 21.00 -11.30
CA VAL A 152 2.88 20.69 -10.72
C VAL A 152 2.99 19.22 -10.28
N CYS A 153 1.87 18.60 -9.88
CA CYS A 153 1.84 17.21 -9.39
C CYS A 153 1.38 16.17 -10.42
N VAL A 154 0.93 16.58 -11.62
CA VAL A 154 0.65 15.67 -12.76
C VAL A 154 1.93 15.29 -13.48
#